data_AF-A0A0D1ZKR7-F1
#
_entry.id   AF-A0A0D1ZKR7-F1
#
_cell.length_a   1.000
_cell.length_b   1.000
_cell.length_c   1.000
_cell.angle_alpha   90.00
_cell.angle_beta   90.00
_cell.angle_gamma   90.00
#
_symmetry.space_group_name_H-M   'P 1'
#
loop_
_entity.id
_entity.type
_entity.pdbx_description
1 polymer ?
#
loop_
_entity_poly.entity_id
_entity_poly.type
_entity_poly.pdbx_seq_one_letter_code
_entity_poly.pdbx_strand_id
1 'polypeptide(L)'
;MVVPLFGWSAGDVVVSIKLLRQIGAAFKSADGAKAQYSDAILWLQSFADQLEHVKEYLDAQPTAKYSAEIARQVETIGKAYDRFERYLQKYEKGLSSTQDASLVIASVKKVKWAVKELKGETEQLKNATAGPIREINLLLHLQEL
;
A
#
# COMPACT_ATOMS: atom_id res chain seq x y z
N MET A 1 -2.86 14.74 24.45
CA MET A 1 -3.52 13.69 23.64
C MET A 1 -3.35 14.08 22.19
N VAL A 2 -2.49 13.38 21.45
CA VAL A 2 -2.39 13.58 19.99
C VAL A 2 -3.62 12.92 19.39
N VAL A 3 -4.54 13.72 18.88
CA VAL A 3 -5.67 13.23 18.09
C VAL A 3 -5.05 12.48 16.90
N PRO A 4 -5.42 11.21 16.65
CA PRO A 4 -4.96 10.55 15.44
C PRO A 4 -5.47 11.38 14.26
N LEU A 5 -4.54 12.00 13.54
CA LEU A 5 -4.86 13.05 12.57
C LEU A 5 -5.63 12.50 11.35
N PHE A 6 -5.80 11.18 11.22
CA PHE A 6 -6.28 10.50 10.02
C PHE A 6 -7.22 9.32 10.32
N GLY A 7 -8.26 9.18 9.48
CA GLY A 7 -9.08 7.96 9.39
C GLY A 7 -8.36 6.73 8.83
N TRP A 8 -7.11 6.90 8.36
CA TRP A 8 -6.14 5.83 8.11
C TRP A 8 -4.93 6.08 9.01
N SER A 9 -4.78 5.28 10.07
CA SER A 9 -3.83 5.58 11.13
C SER A 9 -2.37 5.37 10.68
N ALA A 10 -1.41 5.99 11.37
CA ALA A 10 0.01 5.71 11.14
C ALA A 10 0.36 4.21 11.32
N GLY A 11 -0.41 3.48 12.15
CA GLY A 11 -0.30 2.04 12.28
C GLY A 11 -0.77 1.30 11.03
N ASP A 12 -1.89 1.73 10.43
CA ASP A 12 -2.42 1.16 9.20
C ASP A 12 -1.42 1.32 8.05
N VAL A 13 -0.79 2.50 7.92
CA VAL A 13 0.26 2.74 6.91
C VAL A 13 1.43 1.76 7.06
N VAL A 14 1.92 1.52 8.28
CA VAL A 14 3.02 0.57 8.54
C VAL A 14 2.60 -0.87 8.18
N VAL A 15 1.39 -1.27 8.55
CA VAL A 15 0.85 -2.59 8.20
C VAL A 15 0.74 -2.74 6.68
N SER A 16 0.25 -1.70 5.99
CA SER A 16 0.10 -1.69 4.53
C SER A 16 1.44 -1.81 3.81
N ILE A 17 2.47 -1.08 4.25
CA ILE A 17 3.85 -1.17 3.70
C ILE A 17 4.34 -2.62 3.80
N LYS A 18 4.20 -3.25 4.97
CA LYS A 18 4.63 -4.64 5.19
C LYS A 18 3.89 -5.60 4.26
N LEU A 19 2.57 -5.46 4.14
CA LEU A 19 1.74 -6.33 3.30
C LEU A 19 2.06 -6.17 1.81
N LEU A 20 2.25 -4.94 1.31
CA LEU A 20 2.66 -4.65 -0.07
C LEU A 20 4.01 -5.31 -0.40
N ARG A 21 5.01 -5.16 0.49
CA ARG A 21 6.34 -5.78 0.32
C ARG A 21 6.25 -7.31 0.28
N GLN A 22 5.43 -7.90 1.16
CA GLN A 22 5.21 -9.35 1.18
C GLN A 22 4.55 -9.83 -0.12
N ILE A 23 3.53 -9.13 -0.63
CA ILE A 23 2.89 -9.47 -1.92
C ILE A 23 3.88 -9.37 -3.09
N GLY A 24 4.72 -8.33 -3.12
CA GLY A 24 5.79 -8.23 -4.11
C GLY A 24 6.74 -9.44 -4.07
N ALA A 25 7.12 -9.87 -2.87
CA ALA A 25 7.94 -11.08 -2.67
C ALA A 25 7.20 -12.36 -3.10
N ALA A 26 5.88 -12.42 -2.90
CA ALA A 26 5.04 -13.53 -3.35
C ALA A 26 5.11 -13.71 -4.85
N PHE A 27 4.87 -12.64 -5.62
CA PHE A 27 4.97 -12.66 -7.07
C PHE A 27 6.37 -13.07 -7.54
N LYS A 28 7.44 -12.65 -6.86
CA LYS A 28 8.83 -13.05 -7.19
C LYS A 28 9.09 -14.54 -7.06
N SER A 29 8.40 -15.22 -6.15
CA SER A 29 8.60 -16.66 -5.86
C SER A 29 7.43 -17.53 -6.33
N ALA A 30 6.57 -17.02 -7.22
CA ALA A 30 5.68 -17.84 -8.04
C ALA A 30 6.48 -18.34 -9.26
N ASP A 31 6.74 -19.65 -9.31
CA ASP A 31 7.64 -20.26 -10.28
C ASP A 31 7.15 -20.04 -11.74
N GLY A 32 8.08 -19.79 -12.66
CA GLY A 32 7.79 -19.59 -14.10
C GLY A 32 7.06 -18.29 -14.50
N ALA A 33 6.77 -17.39 -13.55
CA ALA A 33 5.87 -16.25 -13.74
C ALA A 33 6.49 -14.86 -13.45
N LYS A 34 7.77 -14.80 -13.12
CA LYS A 34 8.43 -13.56 -12.68
C LYS A 34 8.34 -12.42 -13.72
N ALA A 35 8.42 -12.75 -15.01
CA ALA A 35 8.30 -11.77 -16.10
C ALA A 35 6.87 -11.23 -16.27
N GLN A 36 5.83 -12.04 -16.05
CA GLN A 36 4.44 -11.58 -16.22
C GLN A 36 3.94 -10.68 -15.07
N TYR A 37 4.64 -10.70 -13.94
CA TYR A 37 4.32 -9.92 -12.74
C TYR A 37 5.38 -8.85 -12.40
N SER A 38 6.42 -8.67 -13.22
CA SER A 38 7.52 -7.73 -12.96
C SER A 38 7.01 -6.32 -12.67
N ASP A 39 6.06 -5.84 -13.46
CA ASP A 39 5.54 -4.48 -13.34
C ASP A 39 4.74 -4.30 -12.06
N ALA A 40 3.92 -5.31 -11.71
CA ALA A 40 3.16 -5.31 -10.46
C ALA A 40 4.09 -5.36 -9.24
N ILE A 41 5.14 -6.19 -9.31
CA ILE A 41 6.17 -6.28 -8.26
C ILE A 41 6.84 -4.92 -8.07
N LEU A 42 7.36 -4.32 -9.14
CA LEU A 42 8.06 -3.04 -9.09
C LEU A 42 7.15 -1.96 -8.53
N TRP A 43 5.92 -1.89 -9.03
CA TRP A 43 4.96 -0.90 -8.58
C TRP A 43 4.61 -1.05 -7.09
N LEU A 44 4.36 -2.27 -6.60
CA LEU A 44 4.08 -2.52 -5.18
C LEU A 44 5.25 -2.12 -4.27
N GLN A 45 6.49 -2.38 -4.72
CA GLN A 45 7.69 -1.97 -3.98
C GLN A 45 7.80 -0.43 -3.95
N SER A 46 7.70 0.23 -5.10
CA SER A 46 7.75 1.69 -5.18
C SER A 46 6.63 2.35 -4.38
N PHE A 47 5.43 1.78 -4.38
CA PHE A 47 4.31 2.32 -3.63
C PHE A 47 4.52 2.17 -2.11
N ALA A 48 5.09 1.06 -1.66
CA ALA A 48 5.47 0.88 -0.26
C ALA A 48 6.53 1.91 0.18
N ASP A 49 7.53 2.17 -0.65
CA ASP A 49 8.59 3.13 -0.35
C ASP A 49 8.03 4.57 -0.33
N GLN A 50 7.09 4.91 -1.21
CA GLN A 50 6.39 6.20 -1.18
C GLN A 50 5.60 6.39 0.13
N LEU A 51 4.87 5.37 0.59
CA LEU A 51 4.15 5.43 1.86
C LEU A 51 5.11 5.58 3.05
N GLU A 52 6.28 4.95 3.00
CA GLU A 52 7.32 5.07 4.02
C GLU A 52 7.85 6.52 4.09
N HIS A 53 8.22 7.11 2.96
CA HIS A 53 8.69 8.50 2.91
C HIS A 53 7.64 9.51 3.39
N VAL A 54 6.36 9.32 3.01
CA VAL A 54 5.28 10.20 3.45
C VAL A 54 5.08 10.11 4.97
N LYS A 55 5.15 8.90 5.51
CA LYS A 55 5.08 8.69 6.96
C LYS A 55 6.24 9.39 7.67
N GLU A 56 7.47 9.16 7.23
CA GLU A 56 8.67 9.77 7.81
C GLU A 56 8.59 11.30 7.79
N TYR A 57 8.11 11.86 6.68
CA TYR A 57 7.92 13.30 6.54
C TYR A 57 6.87 13.86 7.53
N LEU A 58 5.70 13.24 7.62
CA LEU A 58 4.63 13.69 8.52
C LEU A 58 5.05 13.58 10.00
N ASP A 59 5.83 12.56 10.35
CA ASP A 59 6.39 12.39 11.69
C ASP A 59 7.44 13.47 12.00
N ALA A 60 8.30 13.81 11.04
CA ALA A 60 9.35 14.81 11.20
C ALA A 60 8.82 16.25 11.19
N GLN A 61 7.77 16.53 10.42
CA GLN A 61 7.22 17.87 10.19
C GLN A 61 5.69 17.91 10.38
N PRO A 62 5.19 17.71 11.60
CA PRO A 62 3.75 17.62 11.84
C PRO A 62 3.00 18.95 11.65
N THR A 63 3.67 20.10 11.79
CA THR A 63 3.09 21.45 11.71
C THR A 63 3.42 22.17 10.42
N ALA A 64 3.88 21.44 9.41
CA ALA A 64 4.28 22.01 8.15
C ALA A 64 3.07 22.48 7.32
N LYS A 65 3.31 23.45 6.42
CA LYS A 65 2.25 24.19 5.72
C LYS A 65 1.26 23.28 5.01
N TYR A 66 1.74 22.20 4.39
CA TYR A 66 0.90 21.28 3.63
C TYR A 66 0.62 19.95 4.36
N SER A 67 1.04 19.79 5.62
CA SER A 67 0.87 18.53 6.36
C SER A 67 -0.59 18.09 6.46
N ALA A 68 -1.53 19.03 6.59
CA ALA A 68 -2.97 18.76 6.64
C ALA A 68 -3.61 18.41 5.28
N GLU A 69 -2.98 18.76 4.16
CA GLU A 69 -3.43 18.32 2.83
C GLU A 69 -2.82 16.96 2.47
N ILE A 70 -1.53 16.75 2.76
CA ILE A 70 -0.83 15.46 2.57
C ILE A 70 -1.55 14.33 3.32
N ALA A 71 -1.78 14.56 4.61
CA ALA A 71 -2.81 13.94 5.45
C ALA A 71 -4.07 13.40 4.75
N ARG A 72 -4.78 14.29 4.04
CA ARG A 72 -6.06 14.01 3.41
C ARG A 72 -5.89 13.09 2.19
N GLN A 73 -4.79 13.26 1.47
CA GLN A 73 -4.41 12.38 0.38
C GLN A 73 -4.05 10.99 0.89
N VAL A 74 -3.35 10.89 2.03
CA VAL A 74 -3.08 9.62 2.72
C VAL A 74 -4.39 8.94 3.12
N GLU A 75 -5.37 9.66 3.68
CA GLU A 75 -6.69 9.09 3.97
C GLU A 75 -7.40 8.55 2.70
N THR A 76 -7.27 9.26 1.58
CA THR A 76 -7.83 8.84 0.28
C THR A 76 -7.16 7.56 -0.22
N ILE A 77 -5.84 7.45 -0.04
CA ILE A 77 -5.09 6.21 -0.32
C ILE A 77 -5.58 5.08 0.57
N GLY A 78 -5.82 5.34 1.86
CA GLY A 78 -6.35 4.35 2.80
C GLY A 78 -7.67 3.75 2.35
N LYS A 79 -8.61 4.57 1.90
CA LYS A 79 -9.90 4.10 1.35
C LYS A 79 -9.73 3.20 0.12
N ALA A 80 -8.77 3.51 -0.75
CA ALA A 80 -8.44 2.66 -1.89
C ALA A 80 -7.80 1.34 -1.43
N TYR A 81 -6.96 1.41 -0.41
CA TYR A 81 -6.29 0.25 0.20
C TYR A 81 -7.28 -0.69 0.88
N ASP A 82 -8.29 -0.19 1.59
CA ASP A 82 -9.33 -1.01 2.25
C ASP A 82 -10.04 -1.96 1.29
N ARG A 83 -10.18 -1.56 0.03
CA ARG A 83 -10.74 -2.43 -1.02
C ARG A 83 -9.78 -3.56 -1.39
N PHE A 84 -8.50 -3.22 -1.55
CA PHE A 84 -7.45 -4.19 -1.84
C PHE A 84 -7.26 -5.17 -0.68
N GLU A 85 -7.27 -4.70 0.56
CA GLU A 85 -7.19 -5.54 1.75
C GLU A 85 -8.39 -6.48 1.86
N ARG A 86 -9.62 -5.99 1.63
CA ARG A 86 -10.82 -6.85 1.60
C ARG A 86 -10.74 -7.94 0.53
N TYR A 87 -10.07 -7.70 -0.59
CA TYR A 87 -9.80 -8.75 -1.58
C TYR A 87 -8.88 -9.82 -0.99
N LEU A 88 -7.79 -9.43 -0.34
CA LEU A 88 -6.84 -10.35 0.29
C LEU A 88 -7.50 -11.18 1.40
N GLN A 89 -8.42 -10.58 2.17
CA GLN A 89 -9.18 -11.25 3.23
C GLN A 89 -10.03 -12.43 2.73
N LYS A 90 -10.33 -12.51 1.41
CA LYS A 90 -11.02 -13.67 0.83
C LYS A 90 -10.17 -14.94 0.86
N TYR A 91 -8.85 -14.78 0.84
CA TYR A 91 -7.90 -15.90 0.83
C TYR A 91 -7.48 -16.31 2.26
N GLU A 92 -7.64 -15.42 3.23
CA GLU A 92 -7.50 -15.72 4.64
C GLU A 92 -8.33 -14.77 5.51
N LYS A 93 -9.31 -15.31 6.24
CA LYS A 93 -10.09 -14.57 7.23
C LYS A 93 -9.21 -14.30 8.45
N GLY A 94 -8.37 -13.26 8.39
CA GLY A 94 -7.46 -12.93 9.51
C GLY A 94 -6.51 -11.76 9.27
N LEU A 95 -6.44 -11.20 8.06
CA LEU A 95 -5.54 -10.10 7.71
C LEU A 95 -5.68 -8.85 8.60
N SER A 96 -6.83 -8.65 9.25
CA SER A 96 -7.07 -7.51 10.15
C SER A 96 -6.27 -7.57 11.46
N SER A 97 -5.46 -8.59 11.71
CA SER A 97 -4.68 -8.69 12.95
C SER A 97 -3.37 -9.46 12.77
N THR A 98 -2.39 -8.82 12.15
CA THR A 98 -0.93 -9.02 12.38
C THR A 98 -0.32 -10.43 12.20
N GLN A 99 -1.08 -11.48 11.90
CA GLN A 99 -0.58 -12.85 11.82
C GLN A 99 -0.50 -13.29 10.36
N ASP A 100 0.72 -13.13 9.84
CA ASP A 100 1.29 -13.82 8.68
C ASP A 100 0.63 -13.61 7.32
N ALA A 101 0.89 -12.44 6.70
CA ALA A 101 0.69 -12.29 5.25
C ALA A 101 1.41 -13.38 4.41
N SER A 102 2.42 -14.06 4.98
CA SER A 102 3.04 -15.25 4.39
C SER A 102 2.05 -16.39 4.17
N LEU A 103 1.02 -16.55 5.02
CA LEU A 103 -0.06 -17.53 4.87
C LEU A 103 -1.05 -17.12 3.78
N VAL A 104 -1.45 -15.85 3.72
CA VAL A 104 -2.23 -15.26 2.61
C VAL A 104 -1.53 -15.53 1.29
N ILE A 105 -0.23 -15.25 1.25
CA ILE A 105 0.61 -15.44 0.08
C ILE A 105 0.74 -16.90 -0.31
N ALA A 106 0.94 -17.80 0.66
CA ALA A 106 0.98 -19.22 0.41
C ALA A 106 -0.36 -19.72 -0.18
N SER A 107 -1.48 -19.16 0.30
CA SER A 107 -2.82 -19.50 -0.18
C SER A 107 -3.09 -18.95 -1.58
N VAL A 108 -2.73 -17.70 -1.86
CA VAL A 108 -2.82 -17.09 -3.19
C VAL A 108 -1.93 -17.82 -4.20
N LYS A 109 -0.70 -18.20 -3.83
CA LYS A 109 0.23 -18.95 -4.70
C LYS A 109 -0.29 -20.33 -5.09
N LYS A 110 -1.03 -20.99 -4.20
CA LYS A 110 -1.63 -22.32 -4.48
C LYS A 110 -2.72 -22.24 -5.55
N VAL A 111 -3.26 -21.04 -5.81
CA VAL A 111 -4.36 -20.84 -6.76
C VAL A 111 -3.89 -19.98 -7.93
N LYS A 112 -3.56 -20.60 -9.07
CA LYS A 112 -3.08 -19.90 -10.28
C LYS A 112 -4.01 -18.76 -10.73
N TRP A 113 -5.32 -18.89 -10.51
CA TRP A 113 -6.31 -17.85 -10.82
C TRP A 113 -6.21 -16.64 -9.88
N ALA A 114 -5.98 -16.87 -8.59
CA ALA A 114 -5.81 -15.84 -7.57
C ALA A 114 -4.61 -14.93 -7.84
N VAL A 115 -3.51 -15.47 -8.38
CA VAL A 115 -2.34 -14.65 -8.76
C VAL A 115 -2.69 -13.70 -9.93
N LYS A 116 -3.52 -14.15 -10.88
CA LYS A 116 -3.98 -13.32 -12.00
C LYS A 116 -4.94 -12.22 -11.55
N GLU A 117 -5.90 -12.53 -10.70
CA GLU A 117 -6.77 -11.50 -10.10
C GLU A 117 -5.99 -10.54 -9.21
N LEU A 118 -5.04 -11.02 -8.40
CA LEU A 118 -4.24 -10.16 -7.54
C LEU A 118 -3.45 -9.13 -8.36
N LYS A 119 -2.97 -9.49 -9.56
CA LYS A 119 -2.44 -8.52 -10.53
C LYS A 119 -3.49 -7.49 -10.93
N GLY A 120 -4.72 -7.92 -11.24
CA GLY A 120 -5.83 -7.02 -11.58
C GLY A 120 -6.21 -6.07 -10.42
N GLU A 121 -6.20 -6.55 -9.19
CA GLU A 121 -6.43 -5.74 -7.99
C GLU A 121 -5.26 -4.78 -7.71
N THR A 122 -4.03 -5.20 -8.01
CA THR A 122 -2.84 -4.33 -7.95
C THR A 122 -2.95 -3.18 -8.95
N GLU A 123 -3.38 -3.43 -10.19
CA GLU A 123 -3.59 -2.36 -11.18
C GLU A 123 -4.76 -1.43 -10.78
N GLN A 124 -5.83 -1.97 -10.17
CA GLN A 124 -6.92 -1.14 -9.66
C GLN A 124 -6.46 -0.24 -8.51
N LEU A 125 -5.69 -0.77 -7.57
CA LEU A 125 -5.09 0.01 -6.48
C LEU A 125 -4.20 1.11 -7.06
N LYS A 126 -3.34 0.78 -8.02
CA LYS A 126 -2.48 1.73 -8.73
C LYS A 126 -3.25 2.86 -9.39
N ASN A 127 -4.32 2.55 -10.10
CA ASN A 127 -5.15 3.57 -10.75
C ASN A 127 -5.84 4.46 -9.72
N ALA A 128 -6.30 3.89 -8.62
CA ALA A 128 -6.97 4.63 -7.55
C ALA A 128 -6.01 5.54 -6.75
N THR A 129 -4.74 5.15 -6.61
CA THR A 129 -3.75 5.91 -5.82
C THR A 129 -2.88 6.85 -6.66
N ALA A 130 -2.90 6.75 -8.00
CA ALA A 130 -2.08 7.57 -8.89
C ALA A 130 -2.29 9.09 -8.71
N GLY A 131 -3.55 9.52 -8.56
CA GLY A 131 -3.90 10.92 -8.30
C GLY A 131 -3.36 11.41 -6.95
N PRO A 132 -3.77 10.78 -5.83
CA PRO A 132 -3.31 11.16 -4.49
C PRO A 132 -1.78 11.15 -4.33
N ILE A 133 -1.08 10.15 -4.87
CA ILE A 133 0.39 10.08 -4.82
C ILE A 133 1.03 11.26 -5.56
N ARG A 134 0.49 11.61 -6.74
CA ARG A 134 0.99 12.75 -7.50
C ARG A 134 0.81 14.06 -6.73
N GLU A 135 -0.34 14.24 -6.11
CA GLU A 135 -0.64 15.42 -5.31
C GLU A 135 0.29 15.53 -4.09
N ILE A 136 0.50 14.43 -3.37
CA ILE A 136 1.47 14.39 -2.26
C ILE A 136 2.86 14.82 -2.73
N ASN A 137 3.37 14.25 -3.84
CA ASN A 137 4.70 14.61 -4.35
C ASN A 137 4.82 16.09 -4.72
N LEU A 138 3.75 16.69 -5.28
CA LEU A 138 3.72 18.12 -5.59
C LEU A 138 3.75 18.97 -4.30
N LEU A 139 2.97 18.60 -3.29
CA LEU A 139 2.91 19.31 -2.01
C LEU A 139 4.24 19.24 -1.26
N LEU A 140 4.88 18.07 -1.27
CA LEU A 140 6.23 17.90 -0.71
C LEU A 140 7.23 18.81 -1.41
N HIS A 141 7.24 18.81 -2.75
CA HIS A 141 8.13 19.66 -3.54
C HIS A 141 7.90 21.16 -3.30
N LEU A 142 6.63 21.59 -3.19
CA LEU A 142 6.28 22.98 -2.89
C LEU A 142 6.66 23.43 -1.48
N GLN A 143 6.94 22.49 -0.57
CA GLN A 143 7.36 22.84 0.79
C GLN A 143 8.87 22.95 0.96
N GLU A 144 9.64 22.32 0.07
CA GLU A 144 11.10 22.44 0.04
C GLU A 144 11.56 23.75 -0.63
N LEU A 145 10.63 24.50 -1.25
CA LEU A 145 10.82 25.84 -1.83
C LEU A 145 10.52 26.95 -0.81
#